data_AF-A0A7C2J3F4-F1
#
_entry.id   AF-A0A7C2J3F4-F1
#
_cell.length_a   1.000
_cell.length_b   1.000
_cell.length_c   1.000
_cell.angle_alpha   90.00
_cell.angle_beta   90.00
_cell.angle_gamma   90.00
#
_symmetry.space_group_name_H-M   'P 1'
#
loop_
_entity.id
_entity.type
_entity.pdbx_description
1 polymer ?
#
loop_
_entity_poly.entity_id
_entity_poly.type
_entity_poly.pdbx_seq_one_letter_code
_entity_poly.pdbx_strand_id
1 'polypeptide(L)' 'MPDPLRERFEIERRRTAFLSFLAGAGIGIIAADTWVSHWLGVPGGLAVGAFAYAVTYGYDTLMWRRRHGR' A
#
# COMPACT_ATOMS: atom_id res chain seq x y z
N MET A 1 26.75 2.63 11.43
CA MET A 1 25.46 2.97 12.06
C MET A 1 24.45 3.18 10.94
N PRO A 2 23.25 2.60 10.99
CA PRO A 2 22.22 2.93 10.01
C PRO A 2 21.94 4.43 10.05
N ASP A 3 21.78 5.05 8.88
CA ASP A 3 21.49 6.48 8.76
C ASP A 3 20.12 6.78 9.40
N PRO A 4 20.03 7.69 10.39
CA PRO A 4 18.77 8.01 11.06
C PRO A 4 17.68 8.53 10.11
N LEU A 5 18.06 9.11 8.97
CA LEU A 5 17.12 9.56 7.94
C LEU A 5 16.49 8.35 7.21
N ARG A 6 17.29 7.32 6.94
CA ARG A 6 16.84 6.08 6.29
C ARG A 6 15.88 5.29 7.18
N GLU A 7 16.15 5.22 8.48
CA GLU A 7 15.27 4.53 9.44
C GLU A 7 13.89 5.19 9.50
N ARG A 8 13.82 6.52 9.62
CA ARG A 8 12.56 7.27 9.60
C ARG A 8 11.77 7.03 8.31
N PHE A 9 12.46 7.10 7.16
CA PHE A 9 11.83 6.83 5.87
C PHE A 9 11.24 5.41 5.80
N GLU A 10 11.94 4.40 6.30
CA GLU A 10 11.41 3.03 6.28
C GLU A 10 10.16 2.86 7.14
N ILE A 11 10.11 3.49 8.32
CA ILE A 11 8.93 3.48 9.19
C ILE A 11 7.76 4.18 8.50
N GLU A 12 8.00 5.38 7.96
CA GLU A 12 6.98 6.17 7.27
C GLU A 12 6.43 5.43 6.04
N ARG A 13 7.31 4.91 5.18
CA ARG A 13 6.94 4.14 3.99
C ARG A 13 6.08 2.92 4.34
N ARG A 14 6.46 2.14 5.36
CA ARG A 14 5.68 0.96 5.79
C ARG A 14 4.30 1.38 6.30
N ARG A 15 4.24 2.45 7.09
CA ARG A 15 2.98 3.00 7.60
C ARG A 15 2.08 3.47 6.46
N THR A 16 2.62 4.26 5.53
CA THR A 16 1.86 4.78 4.38
C THR A 16 1.35 3.63 3.50
N ALA A 17 2.21 2.66 3.17
CA ALA A 17 1.81 1.49 2.40
C ALA A 17 0.72 0.67 3.11
N PHE A 18 0.82 0.46 4.42
CA PHE A 18 -0.21 -0.22 5.20
C PHE A 18 -1.54 0.54 5.22
N LEU A 19 -1.51 1.86 5.37
CA LEU A 19 -2.72 2.68 5.32
C LEU A 19 -3.36 2.68 3.91
N SER A 20 -2.54 2.72 2.86
CA SER A 20 -3.01 2.54 1.48
C SER A 20 -3.64 1.16 1.26
N PHE A 21 -3.04 0.11 1.81
CA PHE A 21 -3.64 -1.23 1.80
C PHE A 21 -5.00 -1.24 2.48
N LEU A 22 -5.10 -0.70 3.69
CA LEU A 22 -6.34 -0.70 4.46
C LEU A 22 -7.46 0.05 3.74
N ALA A 23 -7.14 1.23 3.20
CA ALA A 23 -8.09 2.03 2.42
C ALA A 23 -8.50 1.29 1.13
N GLY A 24 -7.54 0.77 0.37
CA GLY A 24 -7.79 0.01 -0.85
C GLY A 24 -8.59 -1.27 -0.60
N ALA A 25 -8.30 -1.97 0.50
CA ALA A 25 -9.04 -3.17 0.88
C ALA A 25 -10.48 -2.85 1.25
N GLY A 26 -10.73 -1.80 2.04
CA GLY A 26 -12.10 -1.36 2.34
C GLY A 26 -12.90 -1.04 1.08
N ILE A 27 -12.31 -0.28 0.16
CA ILE A 27 -12.94 0.05 -1.14
C ILE A 27 -13.19 -1.22 -1.95
N GLY A 28 -12.20 -2.12 -2.03
CA GLY A 28 -12.30 -3.37 -2.78
C GLY A 28 -13.35 -4.32 -2.23
N ILE A 29 -13.52 -4.39 -0.90
CA ILE A 29 -14.59 -5.17 -0.26
C ILE A 29 -15.93 -4.62 -0.71
N ILE A 30 -16.17 -3.32 -0.50
CA ILE A 30 -17.47 -2.72 -0.82
C ILE A 30 -17.77 -2.87 -2.31
N ALA A 31 -16.81 -2.61 -3.18
CA ALA A 31 -17.01 -2.68 -4.62
C ALA A 31 -17.28 -4.12 -5.10
N ALA A 32 -16.48 -5.09 -4.66
CA ALA A 32 -16.65 -6.49 -5.08
C ALA A 32 -17.93 -7.10 -4.49
N ASP A 33 -18.23 -6.81 -3.23
CA ASP A 33 -19.44 -7.26 -2.53
C ASP A 33 -20.71 -6.73 -3.20
N THR A 34 -20.72 -5.44 -3.54
CA THR A 34 -21.90 -4.75 -4.07
C THR A 34 -22.16 -5.06 -5.54
N TRP A 35 -21.10 -5.09 -6.38
CA TRP A 35 -21.26 -5.05 -7.84
C TRP A 35 -20.85 -6.33 -8.55
N VAL A 36 -20.12 -7.24 -7.89
CA VAL A 36 -19.62 -8.48 -8.52
C VAL A 36 -20.30 -9.69 -7.90
N SER A 37 -20.10 -9.91 -6.60
CA SER A 37 -20.70 -11.00 -5.84
C SER A 37 -20.41 -10.80 -4.36
N HIS A 38 -21.40 -11.04 -3.50
CA HIS A 38 -21.25 -10.99 -2.05
C HIS A 38 -20.13 -11.91 -1.52
N TRP A 39 -19.90 -13.06 -2.16
CA TRP A 39 -18.81 -13.98 -1.79
C TRP A 39 -17.41 -13.46 -2.14
N LEU A 40 -17.33 -12.46 -3.03
CA LEU A 40 -16.08 -11.89 -3.52
C LEU A 40 -15.68 -10.60 -2.80
N GLY A 41 -16.45 -10.13 -1.82
CA GLY A 41 -16.09 -8.95 -1.01
C GLY A 41 -14.67 -9.06 -0.44
N VAL A 42 -14.43 -10.04 0.44
CA VAL A 42 -13.11 -10.22 1.08
C VAL A 42 -11.98 -10.47 0.07
N PRO A 43 -12.11 -11.40 -0.92
CA PRO A 43 -11.09 -11.58 -1.95
C PRO A 43 -10.80 -10.32 -2.78
N GLY A 44 -11.85 -9.58 -3.19
CA GLY A 44 -11.72 -8.33 -3.95
C GLY A 44 -11.04 -7.24 -3.14
N GLY A 45 -11.38 -7.14 -1.85
CA GLY A 45 -10.67 -6.31 -0.88
C GLY A 45 -9.17 -6.60 -0.83
N LEU A 46 -8.80 -7.86 -0.62
CA LEU A 46 -7.39 -8.24 -0.55
C LEU A 46 -6.64 -7.91 -1.85
N ALA A 47 -7.26 -8.14 -3.00
CA ALA A 47 -6.65 -7.84 -4.29
C ALA A 47 -6.41 -6.32 -4.48
N VAL A 48 -7.44 -5.49 -4.23
CA VAL A 48 -7.33 -4.03 -4.38
C VAL A 48 -6.40 -3.44 -3.33
N GLY A 49 -6.48 -3.90 -2.08
CA GLY A 49 -5.58 -3.49 -1.02
C GLY A 49 -4.12 -3.83 -1.34
N ALA A 50 -3.84 -5.06 -1.80
CA ALA A 50 -2.49 -5.48 -2.17
C ALA A 50 -1.93 -4.64 -3.34
N PHE A 51 -2.78 -4.32 -4.32
CA PHE A 51 -2.42 -3.42 -5.41
C PHE A 51 -2.06 -2.02 -4.90
N ALA A 52 -2.91 -1.43 -4.05
CA ALA A 52 -2.66 -0.12 -3.45
C ALA A 52 -1.36 -0.10 -2.62
N TYR A 53 -1.12 -1.15 -1.84
CA TYR A 53 0.13 -1.33 -1.10
C TYR A 53 1.34 -1.31 -2.03
N ALA A 54 1.32 -2.13 -3.08
CA ALA A 54 2.44 -2.28 -4.00
C ALA A 54 2.76 -0.97 -4.74
N VAL A 55 1.72 -0.24 -5.17
CA VAL A 55 1.87 1.06 -5.84
C VAL A 55 2.49 2.08 -4.89
N THR A 56 1.94 2.25 -3.69
CA THR A 56 2.47 3.22 -2.70
C THR A 56 3.90 2.86 -2.30
N TYR A 57 4.15 1.60 -1.95
CA TYR A 57 5.47 1.15 -1.54
C TYR A 57 6.51 1.32 -2.66
N GLY A 58 6.14 0.97 -3.90
CA GLY A 58 6.98 1.12 -5.07
C GLY A 58 7.29 2.59 -5.38
N TYR A 59 6.28 3.46 -5.30
CA TYR A 59 6.42 4.90 -5.50
C TYR A 59 7.39 5.53 -4.50
N ASP A 60 7.18 5.29 -3.20
CA ASP A 60 8.05 5.84 -2.15
C ASP A 60 9.50 5.35 -2.33
N THR A 61 9.66 4.08 -2.66
CA THR A 61 10.98 3.48 -2.91
C THR A 61 11.68 4.11 -4.12
N LEU A 62 10.94 4.36 -5.21
CA LEU A 62 11.47 5.01 -6.40
C LEU A 62 11.87 6.46 -6.10
N MET A 63 11.03 7.19 -5.38
CA MET A 63 11.24 8.59 -5.05
C MET A 63 12.46 8.78 -4.14
N TRP A 64 12.63 7.90 -3.16
CA TRP A 64 13.82 7.87 -2.31
C TRP A 64 15.10 7.68 -3.13
N ARG A 65 15.13 6.67 -4.01
CA ARG A 65 16.28 6.40 -4.90
C ARG A 65 16.61 7.59 -5.79
N ARG A 66 15.60 8.30 -6.30
CA ARG A 66 15.79 9.51 -7.12
C ARG A 66 16.40 10.67 -6.34
N ARG A 67 16.02 10.86 -5.07
CA ARG A 67 16.45 12.02 -4.28
C ARG A 67 17.78 11.83 -3.56
N HIS A 68 18.15 10.59 -3.22
CA HIS A 68 19.29 10.36 -2.31
C HIS A 68 20.42 9.52 -2.93
N GLY A 69 20.31 9.14 -4.21
CA GLY A 69 21.24 8.17 -4.79
C GLY A 69 21.03 6.79 -4.15
N ARG A 70 21.73 5.76 -4.66
CA ARG A 70 21.61 4.38 -4.15
C ARG A 70 21.90 4.28 -2.65
#